data_AF-A0A1G8MCI3-F1
#
_entry.id   AF-A0A1G8MCI3-F1
#
_cell.length_a   1.000
_cell.length_b   1.000
_cell.length_c   1.000
_cell.angle_alpha   90.00
_cell.angle_beta   90.00
_cell.angle_gamma   90.00
#
_symmetry.space_group_name_H-M   'P 1'
#
loop_
_entity.id
_entity.type
_entity.pdbx_description
1 polymer ?
#
loop_
_entity_poly.entity_id
_entity_poly.type
_entity_poly.pdbx_seq_one_letter_code
_entity_poly.pdbx_strand_id
1 'polypeptide(L)'
;MAENLDQSFEESSMSNEEKRKINREQRIQIIAFAFMIGITILAFLAVGSEQLPGVFTIPFILFLAFVQLILQLYYFMHLKDKDHGWPNSFMISGLVLAAPMVVSLILLIGIVKY
;
A
#
# COMPACT_ATOMS: atom_id res chain seq x y z
N MET A 1 48.01 -3.69 -18.39
CA MET A 1 46.95 -4.66 -18.05
C MET A 1 46.05 -4.14 -16.91
N ALA A 2 45.74 -2.83 -16.91
CA ALA A 2 44.87 -2.19 -15.92
C ALA A 2 43.79 -1.29 -16.57
N GLU A 3 43.89 -0.97 -17.87
CA GLU A 3 42.89 -0.18 -18.61
C GLU A 3 41.61 -0.95 -18.98
N ASN A 4 41.59 -2.28 -18.83
CA ASN A 4 40.40 -3.10 -19.10
C ASN A 4 39.61 -3.45 -17.83
N LEU A 5 39.97 -2.86 -16.68
CA LEU A 5 39.22 -2.99 -15.42
C LEU A 5 38.24 -1.82 -15.20
N ASP A 6 38.29 -0.81 -16.07
CA ASP A 6 37.32 0.30 -16.15
C ASP A 6 36.32 0.11 -17.30
N GLN A 7 36.24 -1.11 -17.83
CA GLN A 7 34.96 -1.67 -18.26
C GLN A 7 34.09 -1.79 -17.01
N SER A 8 33.67 -0.62 -16.52
CA SER A 8 32.54 -0.45 -15.65
C SER A 8 31.43 -1.25 -16.31
N PHE A 9 31.23 -2.44 -15.78
CA PHE A 9 29.93 -2.97 -15.45
C PHE A 9 28.84 -2.10 -16.04
N GLU A 10 28.43 -2.53 -17.23
CA GLU A 10 27.04 -2.41 -17.58
C GLU A 10 26.56 -0.97 -17.74
N GLU A 11 26.98 -0.41 -18.87
CA GLU A 11 26.02 -0.22 -19.96
C GLU A 11 25.10 -1.47 -20.17
N SER A 12 24.42 -1.97 -19.11
CA SER A 12 23.30 -2.91 -19.15
C SER A 12 22.13 -2.07 -19.64
N SER A 13 22.22 -1.73 -20.92
CA SER A 13 21.19 -1.85 -21.93
C SER A 13 19.75 -1.56 -21.53
N MET A 14 19.52 -0.70 -20.55
CA MET A 14 18.21 -0.11 -20.33
C MET A 14 17.96 0.80 -21.52
N SER A 15 17.31 0.25 -22.54
CA SER A 15 16.92 0.97 -23.75
C SER A 15 16.18 2.23 -23.32
N ASN A 16 16.29 3.33 -24.08
CA ASN A 16 15.54 4.56 -23.80
C ASN A 16 14.02 4.29 -23.65
N GLU A 17 13.54 3.19 -24.22
CA GLU A 17 12.18 2.68 -24.06
C GLU A 17 11.89 2.12 -22.66
N GLU A 18 12.81 1.37 -22.06
CA GLU A 18 12.68 0.81 -20.70
C GLU A 18 12.74 1.91 -19.65
N LYS A 19 13.64 2.90 -19.81
CA LYS A 19 13.67 4.10 -18.97
C LYS A 19 12.36 4.88 -19.05
N ARG A 20 11.71 4.93 -20.23
CA ARG A 20 10.38 5.54 -20.41
C ARG A 20 9.25 4.74 -19.78
N LYS A 21 9.34 3.41 -19.74
CA LYS A 21 8.35 2.54 -19.06
C LYS A 21 8.42 2.72 -17.55
N ILE A 22 9.62 2.62 -16.96
CA ILE A 22 9.83 2.84 -15.51
C ILE A 22 9.36 4.25 -15.09
N ASN A 23 9.71 5.29 -15.85
CA ASN A 23 9.26 6.65 -15.54
C ASN A 23 7.73 6.81 -15.60
N ARG A 24 7.01 6.02 -16.39
CA ARG A 24 5.53 6.04 -16.41
C ARG A 24 4.94 5.29 -15.23
N GLU A 25 5.52 4.15 -14.86
CA GLU A 25 5.12 3.37 -13.68
C GLU A 25 5.33 4.17 -12.40
N GLN A 26 6.49 4.82 -12.25
CA GLN A 26 6.78 5.70 -11.13
C GLN A 26 5.77 6.86 -11.01
N ARG A 27 5.37 7.46 -12.14
CA ARG A 27 4.35 8.53 -12.12
C ARG A 27 3.01 8.03 -11.62
N ILE A 28 2.58 6.85 -12.05
CA ILE A 28 1.31 6.24 -11.59
C ILE A 28 1.38 5.95 -10.09
N GLN A 29 2.51 5.43 -9.61
CA GLN A 29 2.71 5.17 -8.18
C GLN A 29 2.68 6.46 -7.35
N ILE A 30 3.31 7.53 -7.83
CA ILE A 30 3.29 8.85 -7.17
C ILE A 30 1.87 9.43 -7.13
N ILE A 31 1.10 9.30 -8.21
CA ILE A 31 -0.30 9.75 -8.25
C ILE A 31 -1.15 8.95 -7.25
N ALA A 32 -0.99 7.63 -7.20
CA ALA A 32 -1.68 6.78 -6.24
C ALA A 32 -1.30 7.11 -4.79
N PHE A 33 -0.02 7.38 -4.54
CA PHE A 33 0.47 7.79 -3.23
C PHE A 33 -0.12 9.15 -2.79
N ALA A 34 -0.15 10.13 -3.70
CA ALA A 34 -0.78 11.42 -3.45
C ALA A 34 -2.29 11.27 -3.17
N PHE A 35 -2.97 10.38 -3.90
CA PHE A 35 -4.38 10.06 -3.66
C PHE A 35 -4.62 9.45 -2.27
N MET A 36 -3.76 8.51 -1.85
CA MET A 36 -3.83 7.91 -0.50
C MET A 36 -3.70 8.98 0.59
N ILE A 37 -2.72 9.89 0.46
CA ILE A 37 -2.56 11.02 1.38
C ILE A 37 -3.81 11.91 1.39
N GLY A 38 -4.44 12.13 0.24
CA GLY A 38 -5.67 12.92 0.15
C GLY A 38 -6.81 12.35 1.02
N ILE A 39 -7.08 11.05 0.94
CA ILE A 39 -8.15 10.44 1.74
C ILE A 39 -7.77 10.28 3.22
N THR A 40 -6.49 10.11 3.58
CA THR A 40 -6.10 10.11 5.00
C THR A 40 -6.27 11.49 5.64
N ILE A 41 -5.89 12.57 4.94
CA ILE A 41 -6.16 13.94 5.39
C ILE A 41 -7.66 14.15 5.55
N LEU A 42 -8.47 13.67 4.60
CA LEU A 42 -9.94 13.77 4.69
C LEU A 42 -10.50 13.04 5.92
N ALA A 43 -9.97 11.86 6.27
CA ALA A 43 -10.34 11.15 7.49
C ALA A 43 -9.96 11.92 8.76
N PHE A 44 -8.75 12.52 8.80
CA PHE A 44 -8.32 13.35 9.93
C PHE A 44 -9.16 14.61 10.08
N LEU A 45 -9.51 15.27 8.99
CA LEU A 45 -10.40 16.44 9.01
C LEU A 45 -11.81 16.06 9.49
N ALA A 46 -12.33 14.90 9.08
CA ALA A 46 -13.64 14.42 9.51
C ALA A 46 -13.71 14.10 11.01
N VAL A 47 -12.59 13.67 11.62
CA VAL A 47 -12.50 13.45 13.08
C VAL A 47 -12.21 14.75 13.83
N GLY A 48 -11.27 15.55 13.33
CA GLY A 48 -10.78 16.75 14.00
C GLY A 48 -11.74 17.94 13.94
N SER A 49 -12.74 17.93 13.05
CA SER A 49 -13.74 18.99 13.00
C SER A 49 -14.78 18.92 14.12
N GLU A 50 -14.86 17.81 14.87
CA GLU A 50 -15.82 17.52 15.97
C GLU A 50 -17.31 17.84 15.68
N GLN A 51 -17.63 18.19 14.43
CA GLN A 51 -18.97 18.63 14.00
C GLN A 51 -19.92 17.44 13.81
N LEU A 52 -19.39 16.22 13.80
CA LEU A 52 -20.14 14.99 13.60
C LEU A 52 -20.20 14.17 14.92
N PRO A 53 -21.37 13.64 15.30
CA PRO A 53 -21.47 12.77 16.46
C PRO A 53 -20.56 11.55 16.30
N GLY A 54 -19.83 11.16 17.35
CA GLY A 54 -18.87 10.05 17.30
C GLY A 54 -19.47 8.72 16.80
N VAL A 55 -20.77 8.52 16.99
CA VAL A 55 -21.54 7.37 16.46
C VAL A 55 -21.52 7.30 14.93
N PHE A 56 -21.44 8.44 14.24
CA PHE A 56 -21.31 8.53 12.79
C PHE A 56 -19.85 8.58 12.34
N THR A 57 -19.00 9.29 13.08
CA THR A 57 -17.58 9.46 12.75
C THR A 57 -16.81 8.13 12.78
N ILE A 58 -17.05 7.28 13.79
CA ILE A 58 -16.35 5.99 13.95
C ILE A 58 -16.55 5.03 12.75
N PRO A 59 -17.79 4.70 12.32
CA PRO A 59 -17.98 3.82 11.16
C PRO A 59 -17.49 4.47 9.86
N PHE A 60 -17.57 5.80 9.74
CA PHE A 60 -17.08 6.53 8.57
C PHE A 60 -15.55 6.40 8.40
N ILE A 61 -14.78 6.61 9.47
CA ILE A 61 -13.32 6.45 9.41
C ILE A 61 -12.90 5.00 9.25
N LEU A 62 -13.64 4.05 9.83
CA LEU A 62 -13.39 2.61 9.64
C LEU A 62 -13.59 2.21 8.17
N PHE A 63 -14.61 2.75 7.52
CA PHE A 63 -14.83 2.56 6.09
C PHE A 63 -13.67 3.16 5.26
N LEU A 64 -13.25 4.40 5.55
CA LEU A 64 -12.11 5.01 4.88
C LEU A 64 -10.80 4.24 5.12
N ALA A 65 -10.59 3.72 6.33
CA ALA A 65 -9.44 2.89 6.68
C ALA A 65 -9.44 1.56 5.92
N PHE A 66 -10.61 0.95 5.72
CA PHE A 66 -10.74 -0.27 4.93
C PHE A 66 -10.47 -0.02 3.44
N VAL A 67 -10.99 1.07 2.88
CA VAL A 67 -10.67 1.49 1.50
C VAL A 67 -9.16 1.75 1.37
N GLN A 68 -8.55 2.40 2.36
CA GLN A 68 -7.10 2.60 2.41
C GLN A 68 -6.33 1.28 2.42
N LEU A 69 -6.74 0.30 3.23
CA LEU A 69 -6.11 -1.02 3.24
C LEU A 69 -6.15 -1.68 1.85
N ILE A 70 -7.29 -1.63 1.15
CA ILE A 70 -7.42 -2.20 -0.20
C ILE A 70 -6.56 -1.43 -1.21
N LEU A 71 -6.61 -0.09 -1.20
CA LEU A 71 -5.81 0.72 -2.12
C LEU A 71 -4.31 0.54 -1.89
N GLN A 72 -3.90 0.41 -0.63
CA GLN A 72 -2.51 0.10 -0.29
C GLN A 72 -2.14 -1.27 -0.84
N LEU A 73 -2.93 -2.31 -0.61
CA LEU A 73 -2.67 -3.64 -1.17
C LEU A 73 -2.63 -3.62 -2.71
N TYR A 74 -3.54 -2.91 -3.38
CA TYR A 74 -3.66 -2.90 -4.85
C TYR A 74 -2.60 -2.05 -5.57
N TYR A 75 -2.12 -0.96 -4.97
CA TYR A 75 -1.14 -0.07 -5.60
C TYR A 75 0.31 -0.32 -5.14
N PHE A 76 0.54 -0.75 -3.89
CA PHE A 76 1.89 -1.19 -3.48
C PHE A 76 2.24 -2.54 -4.11
N MET A 77 1.25 -3.42 -4.30
CA MET A 77 1.44 -4.65 -5.04
C MET A 77 0.94 -4.40 -6.46
N HIS A 78 1.86 -4.17 -7.39
CA HIS A 78 1.66 -3.99 -8.83
C HIS A 78 0.87 -5.17 -9.48
N LEU A 79 -0.38 -5.42 -9.10
CA LEU A 79 -1.26 -6.46 -9.64
C LEU A 79 -1.65 -6.19 -11.10
N LYS A 80 -1.25 -5.04 -11.65
CA LYS A 80 -1.38 -4.72 -13.06
C LYS A 80 -0.34 -5.44 -13.92
N ASP A 81 0.80 -5.86 -13.37
CA ASP A 81 1.83 -6.59 -14.12
C ASP A 81 1.59 -8.10 -14.00
N LYS A 82 1.15 -8.63 -15.13
CA LYS A 82 0.36 -9.85 -15.31
C LYS A 82 1.07 -11.19 -15.07
N ASP A 83 2.28 -11.25 -14.51
CA ASP A 83 3.12 -12.46 -14.64
C ASP A 83 3.50 -13.18 -13.34
N HIS A 84 3.24 -12.65 -12.14
CA HIS A 84 3.69 -13.33 -10.91
C HIS A 84 2.52 -13.59 -9.95
N GLY A 85 1.95 -14.80 -10.04
CA GLY A 85 0.91 -15.31 -9.13
C GLY A 85 1.40 -15.58 -7.69
N TRP A 86 2.71 -15.64 -7.48
CA TRP A 86 3.33 -15.85 -6.17
C TRP A 86 3.13 -14.66 -5.20
N PRO A 87 3.42 -13.40 -5.58
CA PRO A 87 3.09 -12.22 -4.80
C PRO A 87 1.64 -12.13 -4.36
N ASN A 88 0.69 -12.40 -5.27
CA ASN A 88 -0.74 -12.38 -4.96
C ASN A 88 -1.11 -13.46 -3.94
N SER A 89 -0.54 -14.66 -4.08
CA SER A 89 -0.76 -15.77 -3.14
C SER A 89 -0.20 -15.44 -1.75
N PHE A 90 0.98 -14.82 -1.68
CA PHE A 90 1.58 -14.40 -0.42
C PHE A 90 0.74 -13.30 0.26
N MET A 91 0.18 -12.37 -0.50
CA MET A 91 -0.68 -11.30 0.01
C MET A 91 -1.99 -11.85 0.60
N ILE A 92 -2.64 -12.78 -0.12
CA ILE A 92 -3.83 -13.46 0.37
C ILE A 92 -3.51 -14.24 1.64
N SER A 93 -2.37 -14.94 1.68
CA SER A 93 -1.94 -15.64 2.90
C SER A 93 -1.68 -14.68 4.06
N GLY A 94 -1.08 -13.51 3.79
CA GLY A 94 -0.88 -12.46 4.79
C GLY A 94 -2.20 -11.93 5.34
N LEU A 95 -3.20 -11.73 4.49
CA LEU A 95 -4.54 -11.31 4.91
C LEU A 95 -5.25 -12.39 5.74
N VAL A 96 -5.15 -13.65 5.31
CA VAL A 96 -5.71 -14.82 6.01
C VAL A 96 -5.04 -15.06 7.36
N LEU A 97 -3.77 -14.70 7.54
CA LEU A 97 -3.07 -14.77 8.82
C LEU A 97 -3.33 -13.54 9.69
N ALA A 98 -3.37 -12.34 9.10
CA ALA A 98 -3.57 -11.09 9.82
C ALA A 98 -5.00 -10.95 10.38
N ALA A 99 -6.02 -11.35 9.60
CA ALA A 99 -7.42 -11.25 10.03
C ALA A 99 -7.72 -12.00 11.36
N PRO A 100 -7.41 -13.30 11.50
CA PRO A 100 -7.63 -14.00 12.77
C PRO A 100 -6.70 -13.51 13.87
N MET A 101 -5.48 -13.05 13.56
CA MET A 101 -4.60 -12.43 14.57
C MET A 101 -5.21 -11.17 15.16
N VAL A 102 -5.72 -10.25 14.34
CA VAL A 102 -6.36 -9.01 14.80
C VAL A 102 -7.62 -9.33 15.61
N VAL A 103 -8.47 -10.25 15.11
CA VAL A 103 -9.67 -10.68 15.85
C VAL A 103 -9.30 -11.31 17.18
N SER A 104 -8.29 -12.18 17.22
CA SER A 104 -7.82 -12.81 18.45
C SER A 104 -7.27 -11.78 19.44
N LEU A 105 -6.52 -10.77 18.99
CA LEU A 105 -6.01 -9.70 19.84
C LEU A 105 -7.13 -8.83 20.42
N ILE A 106 -8.13 -8.47 19.62
CA ILE A 106 -9.31 -7.73 20.09
C ILE A 106 -10.05 -8.55 21.15
N LEU A 107 -10.25 -9.85 20.92
CA LEU A 107 -10.91 -10.74 21.87
C LEU A 107 -10.11 -10.88 23.17
N LEU A 108 -8.79 -11.07 23.09
CA LEU A 108 -7.93 -11.26 24.26
C LEU A 108 -7.84 -9.97 25.09
N ILE A 109 -7.65 -8.80 24.45
CA ILE A 109 -7.69 -7.51 25.14
C ILE A 109 -9.08 -7.23 25.72
N GLY A 110 -10.15 -7.57 24.99
CA GLY A 110 -11.52 -7.43 25.46
C GLY A 110 -11.83 -8.30 26.68
N ILE A 111 -11.29 -9.51 26.74
CA ILE A 111 -11.36 -10.42 27.90
C ILE A 111 -10.56 -9.90 29.09
N VAL A 112 -9.41 -9.25 28.86
CA VAL A 112 -8.54 -8.75 29.93
C VAL A 112 -9.00 -7.40 30.49
N LYS A 113 -9.81 -6.64 29.74
CA LYS A 113 -10.27 -5.29 30.11
C LYS A 113 -11.63 -5.27 30.84
N TYR A 114 -12.20 -6.44 31.14
CA TYR A 114 -13.41 -6.59 31.98
C TYR A 114 -13.17 -7.56 33.13
#